data_AF-A0A382V1W3-F1
#
_entry.id   AF-A0A382V1W3-F1
#
_cell.length_a   1.000
_cell.length_b   1.000
_cell.length_c   1.000
_cell.angle_alpha   90.00
_cell.angle_beta   90.00
_cell.angle_gamma   90.00
#
_symmetry.space_group_name_H-M   'P 1'
#
loop_
_entity.id
_entity.type
_entity.pdbx_description
1 polymer ?
#
loop_
_entity_poly.entity_id
_entity_poly.type
_entity_poly.pdbx_seq_one_letter_code
_entity_poly.pdbx_strand_id
1 'polypeptide(L)'
;MLNSRFIWSIYGLLFLFHAELTAQVPYQRLVDAQGDLANWLTYSGTYNGHRFSPLDEINNETVENLVPKWVYQVKNPGIVETTPLVVDGVMYLTEPPSNVTALDAET
;
A
#
# COMPACT_ATOMS: atom_id res chain seq x y z
N MET A 1 63.00 -3.84 1.21
CA MET A 1 61.94 -4.40 2.08
C MET A 1 61.13 -3.23 2.64
N LEU A 2 60.04 -2.85 1.95
CA LEU A 2 59.03 -1.94 2.45
C LEU A 2 57.78 -2.78 2.75
N ASN A 3 57.22 -2.62 3.95
CA ASN A 3 56.19 -3.49 4.50
C ASN A 3 54.85 -3.37 3.77
N SER A 4 54.48 -4.45 3.09
CA SER A 4 53.17 -4.72 2.48
C SER A 4 52.12 -5.05 3.56
N ARG A 5 51.67 -4.04 4.32
CA ARG A 5 50.52 -4.17 5.24
C ARG A 5 49.56 -2.98 5.19
N PHE A 6 49.57 -2.22 4.09
CA PHE A 6 48.83 -0.95 3.98
C PHE A 6 47.95 -0.85 2.72
N ILE A 7 47.44 -1.98 2.21
CA ILE A 7 46.63 -1.98 0.97
C ILE A 7 45.19 -2.52 1.18
N TRP A 8 44.87 -3.11 2.33
CA TRP A 8 43.54 -3.71 2.55
C TRP A 8 42.50 -2.80 3.23
N SER A 9 42.79 -1.52 3.48
CA SER A 9 41.95 -0.70 4.37
C SER A 9 40.97 0.27 3.69
N ILE A 10 40.81 0.27 2.36
CA ILE A 10 39.96 1.28 1.67
C ILE A 10 38.81 0.67 0.82
N TYR A 11 38.79 -0.64 0.53
CA TYR A 11 37.74 -1.23 -0.32
C TYR A 11 36.62 -1.98 0.43
N GLY A 12 36.66 -2.03 1.77
CA GLY A 12 35.82 -2.96 2.54
C GLY A 12 34.58 -2.40 3.21
N LEU A 13 34.17 -1.14 2.98
CA LEU A 13 33.10 -0.55 3.79
C LEU A 13 32.23 0.47 3.05
N LEU A 14 31.62 0.03 1.95
CA LEU A 14 30.44 0.69 1.38
C LEU A 14 29.42 -0.38 0.96
N PHE A 15 29.03 -1.25 1.90
CA PHE A 15 27.70 -1.84 1.83
C PHE A 15 26.73 -0.73 2.27
N LEU A 16 26.27 0.05 1.30
CA LEU A 16 25.08 0.88 1.47
C LEU A 16 23.94 -0.07 1.88
N PHE A 17 23.55 -0.01 3.15
CA PHE A 17 22.25 -0.52 3.58
C PHE A 17 21.21 0.21 2.74
N HIS A 18 20.68 -0.46 1.72
CA HIS A 18 19.48 0.00 1.06
C HIS A 18 18.33 -0.29 2.03
N ALA A 19 17.84 0.73 2.70
CA ALA A 19 16.54 0.66 3.34
C ALA A 19 15.53 0.52 2.20
N GLU A 20 14.94 -0.67 2.05
CA GLU A 20 13.78 -0.82 1.17
C GLU A 20 12.65 0.02 1.77
N LEU A 21 12.25 1.07 1.06
CA LEU A 21 11.02 1.80 1.34
C LEU A 21 9.86 0.88 0.96
N THR A 22 9.44 0.03 1.90
CA THR A 22 8.36 -0.95 1.71
C THR A 22 7.01 -0.32 1.40
N ALA A 23 6.86 1.00 1.58
CA ALA A 23 5.64 1.75 1.25
C ALA A 23 5.71 2.48 -0.11
N GLN A 24 6.81 2.37 -0.87
CA GLN A 24 6.91 3.12 -2.11
C GLN A 24 6.07 2.46 -3.22
N VAL A 25 5.14 3.23 -3.78
CA VAL A 25 4.38 2.85 -4.97
C VAL A 25 5.03 3.52 -6.18
N PRO A 26 5.89 2.81 -6.95
CA PRO A 26 6.55 3.41 -8.10
C PRO A 26 5.53 3.74 -9.19
N TYR A 27 5.85 4.75 -10.01
CA TYR A 27 4.98 5.18 -11.11
C TYR A 27 4.53 4.03 -12.01
N GLN A 28 5.45 3.12 -12.36
CA GLN A 28 5.13 1.99 -13.23
C GLN A 28 4.05 1.07 -12.63
N ARG A 29 4.05 0.86 -11.30
CA ARG A 29 3.01 0.07 -10.62
C ARG A 29 1.64 0.75 -10.70
N LEU A 30 1.59 2.09 -10.70
CA LEU A 30 0.34 2.83 -10.91
C LEU A 30 -0.18 2.69 -12.35
N VAL A 31 0.73 2.71 -13.33
CA VAL A 31 0.40 2.46 -14.74
C VAL A 31 -0.15 1.04 -14.92
N ASP A 32 0.47 0.06 -14.27
CA ASP A 32 0.12 -1.35 -14.38
C ASP A 32 -0.91 -1.81 -13.34
N ALA A 33 -1.55 -0.87 -12.62
CA ALA A 33 -2.46 -1.16 -11.50
C ALA A 33 -3.62 -2.09 -11.86
N GLN A 34 -4.01 -2.17 -13.13
CA GLN A 34 -5.03 -3.10 -13.61
C GLN A 34 -4.67 -4.58 -13.37
N GLY A 35 -3.37 -4.91 -13.37
CA GLY A 35 -2.88 -6.26 -13.08
C GLY A 35 -2.63 -6.54 -11.59
N ASP A 36 -2.70 -5.52 -10.73
CA ASP A 36 -2.42 -5.64 -9.30
C ASP A 36 -3.69 -5.92 -8.49
N LEU A 37 -4.16 -7.17 -8.55
CA LEU A 37 -5.50 -7.54 -8.04
C LEU A 37 -5.63 -7.44 -6.52
N ALA A 38 -4.52 -7.45 -5.79
CA ALA A 38 -4.52 -7.38 -4.34
C ALA A 38 -4.64 -5.93 -3.81
N ASN A 39 -4.55 -4.94 -4.70
CA ASN A 39 -4.35 -3.54 -4.31
C ASN A 39 -5.32 -2.58 -4.99
N TRP A 40 -5.58 -1.46 -4.33
CA TRP A 40 -6.36 -0.33 -4.85
C TRP A 40 -5.53 0.94 -4.74
N LEU A 41 -4.73 1.22 -5.78
CA LEU A 41 -3.60 2.15 -5.71
C LEU A 41 -3.94 3.61 -6.01
N THR A 42 -5.11 3.88 -6.59
CA THR A 42 -5.55 5.23 -6.96
C THR A 42 -6.98 5.48 -6.52
N TYR A 43 -7.44 6.74 -6.57
CA TYR A 43 -8.82 7.10 -6.20
C TYR A 43 -9.88 6.25 -6.91
N SER A 44 -9.64 5.83 -8.16
CA SER A 44 -10.56 5.00 -8.94
C SER A 44 -10.04 3.58 -9.21
N GLY A 45 -9.08 3.11 -8.41
CA GLY A 45 -8.41 1.82 -8.57
C GLY A 45 -7.29 1.91 -9.61
N THR A 46 -7.64 2.25 -10.85
CA THR A 46 -6.69 2.44 -11.96
C THR A 46 -6.88 3.79 -12.66
N TYR A 47 -5.91 4.19 -13.49
CA TYR A 47 -5.98 5.45 -14.25
C TYR A 47 -7.09 5.52 -15.30
N ASN A 48 -7.64 4.39 -15.76
CA ASN A 48 -8.80 4.43 -16.67
C ASN A 48 -10.09 4.89 -15.98
N GLY A 49 -10.11 4.94 -14.64
CA GLY A 49 -11.21 5.49 -13.87
C GLY A 49 -12.47 4.61 -13.79
N HIS A 50 -12.44 3.37 -14.28
CA HIS A 50 -13.64 2.52 -14.35
C HIS A 50 -14.14 2.02 -12.98
N ARG A 51 -13.29 2.07 -11.94
CA ARG A 51 -13.62 1.54 -10.60
C ARG A 51 -14.07 0.07 -10.63
N PHE A 52 -13.47 -0.72 -11.54
CA PHE A 52 -13.77 -2.14 -11.71
C PHE A 52 -12.69 -2.99 -11.04
N SER A 53 -13.11 -3.98 -10.23
CA SER A 53 -12.25 -5.03 -9.68
C SER A 53 -12.58 -6.36 -10.37
N PRO A 54 -11.59 -7.14 -10.82
CA PRO A 54 -11.81 -8.46 -11.39
C PRO A 54 -11.93 -9.57 -10.33
N LEU A 55 -11.82 -9.26 -9.04
CA LEU A 55 -12.02 -10.23 -7.95
C LEU A 55 -13.48 -10.73 -7.95
N ASP A 56 -13.67 -12.04 -7.80
CA ASP A 56 -14.97 -12.71 -7.95
C ASP A 56 -15.34 -13.65 -6.79
N GLU A 57 -14.55 -13.68 -5.71
CA GLU A 57 -14.87 -14.44 -4.49
C GLU A 57 -16.25 -14.05 -3.93
N ILE A 58 -16.55 -12.75 -3.97
CA ILE A 58 -17.88 -12.20 -3.70
C ILE A 58 -18.60 -12.01 -5.05
N ASN A 59 -19.66 -12.77 -5.26
CA ASN A 59 -20.45 -12.75 -6.49
C ASN A 59 -21.93 -12.97 -6.19
N ASN A 60 -22.78 -13.04 -7.22
CA ASN A 60 -24.24 -13.15 -7.08
C ASN A 60 -24.70 -14.39 -6.29
N GLU A 61 -23.87 -15.43 -6.21
CA GLU A 61 -24.17 -16.68 -5.49
C GLU A 61 -23.65 -16.65 -4.05
N THR A 62 -22.59 -15.88 -3.76
CA THR A 62 -21.93 -15.86 -2.44
C THR A 62 -22.26 -14.64 -1.59
N VAL A 63 -22.78 -13.56 -2.20
CA VAL A 63 -23.03 -12.25 -1.53
C VAL A 63 -23.98 -12.36 -0.32
N GLU A 64 -24.88 -13.33 -0.31
CA GLU A 64 -25.82 -13.57 0.80
C GLU A 64 -25.12 -13.98 2.10
N ASN A 65 -23.88 -14.47 2.02
CA ASN A 65 -23.10 -14.91 3.17
C ASN A 65 -22.21 -13.80 3.77
N LEU A 66 -22.25 -12.58 3.21
CA LEU A 66 -21.43 -11.47 3.70
C LEU A 66 -21.82 -11.06 5.13
N VAL A 67 -20.81 -10.94 5.97
CA VAL A 67 -20.92 -10.42 7.34
C VAL A 67 -19.84 -9.36 7.57
N PRO A 68 -20.07 -8.36 8.45
CA PRO A 68 -19.02 -7.43 8.85
C PRO A 68 -17.86 -8.19 9.50
N LYS A 69 -16.63 -7.99 8.99
CA LYS A 69 -15.42 -8.58 9.58
C LYS A 69 -14.87 -7.72 10.72
N TRP A 70 -14.87 -6.40 10.54
CA TRP A 70 -14.41 -5.43 11.54
C TRP A 70 -15.03 -4.05 11.27
N VAL A 71 -14.92 -3.14 12.25
CA VAL A 71 -15.39 -1.75 12.15
C VAL A 71 -14.33 -0.82 12.77
N TYR A 72 -13.96 0.23 12.04
CA TYR A 72 -13.13 1.32 12.55
C TYR A 72 -13.97 2.57 12.79
N GLN A 73 -13.82 3.17 13.97
CA GLN A 73 -14.50 4.42 14.33
C GLN A 73 -13.55 5.61 14.10
N VAL A 74 -13.94 6.50 13.19
CA VAL A 74 -13.23 7.77 12.96
C VAL A 74 -13.19 8.61 14.23
N LYS A 75 -12.07 9.29 14.46
CA LYS A 75 -11.84 10.02 15.72
C LYS A 75 -12.73 11.26 15.85
N ASN A 76 -12.95 11.94 14.74
CA ASN A 76 -13.74 13.16 14.70
C ASN A 76 -15.03 12.90 13.89
N PRO A 77 -16.22 13.22 14.45
CA PRO A 77 -17.46 13.15 13.72
C PRO A 77 -17.48 14.20 12.61
N GLY A 78 -18.08 13.86 11.46
CA GLY A 78 -18.17 14.75 10.31
C GLY A 78 -18.52 14.00 9.04
N ILE A 79 -18.47 14.73 7.91
CA ILE A 79 -18.65 14.15 6.59
C ILE A 79 -17.40 13.33 6.22
N VAL A 80 -17.60 12.09 5.78
CA VAL A 80 -16.53 11.19 5.32
C VAL A 80 -16.80 10.85 3.85
N GLU A 81 -15.95 11.36 2.96
CA GLU A 81 -16.01 11.14 1.49
C GLU A 81 -14.80 10.34 0.98
N THR A 82 -14.08 9.69 1.89
CA THR A 82 -12.85 8.97 1.57
C THR A 82 -13.13 7.80 0.64
N THR A 83 -12.31 7.64 -0.41
CA THR A 83 -12.16 6.36 -1.09
C THR A 83 -10.87 5.73 -0.56
N PRO A 84 -10.93 4.63 0.21
CA PRO A 84 -9.75 4.01 0.79
C PRO A 84 -8.75 3.62 -0.29
N LEU A 85 -7.46 3.83 -0.02
CA LEU A 85 -6.38 3.19 -0.79
C LEU A 85 -5.90 1.98 -0.01
N VAL A 86 -5.70 0.85 -0.69
CA VAL A 86 -5.18 -0.36 -0.08
C VAL A 86 -3.90 -0.74 -0.81
N VAL A 87 -2.79 -0.78 -0.06
CA VAL A 87 -1.46 -1.08 -0.59
C VAL A 87 -0.77 -2.05 0.35
N ASP A 88 -0.48 -3.25 -0.14
CA ASP A 88 0.31 -4.30 0.52
C ASP A 88 -0.18 -4.59 1.95
N GLY A 89 -1.50 -4.71 2.11
CA GLY A 89 -2.15 -5.00 3.39
C GLY A 89 -2.46 -3.78 4.26
N VAL A 90 -2.06 -2.57 3.86
CA VAL A 90 -2.34 -1.33 4.60
C VAL A 90 -3.45 -0.53 3.92
N MET A 91 -4.51 -0.20 4.66
CA MET A 91 -5.60 0.67 4.23
C MET A 91 -5.38 2.11 4.71
N TYR A 92 -5.39 3.06 3.78
CA TYR A 92 -5.24 4.50 4.06
C TYR A 92 -6.57 5.21 3.90
N LEU A 93 -6.98 5.92 4.96
CA LEU A 93 -8.22 6.68 5.04
C LEU A 93 -7.93 8.16 5.28
N THR A 94 -8.80 9.02 4.76
CA THR A 94 -8.86 10.44 5.12
C THR A 94 -10.05 10.69 6.05
N GLU A 95 -9.84 11.44 7.14
CA GLU A 95 -10.88 11.80 8.09
C GLU A 95 -10.85 13.30 8.43
N PRO A 96 -11.98 13.91 8.80
CA PRO A 96 -12.02 15.31 9.18
C PRO A 96 -11.04 15.66 10.32
N PRO A 97 -10.42 16.86 10.28
CA PRO A 97 -10.56 17.88 9.24
C PRO A 97 -9.70 17.60 7.99
N SER A 98 -8.57 16.91 8.14
CA SER A 98 -7.63 16.53 7.06
C SER A 98 -6.62 15.49 7.55
N ASN A 99 -7.02 14.62 8.48
CA ASN A 99 -6.13 13.60 9.03
C ASN A 99 -6.04 12.41 8.07
N VAL A 100 -4.89 11.74 8.07
CA VAL A 100 -4.72 10.44 7.41
C VAL A 100 -4.55 9.38 8.49
N THR A 101 -5.30 8.28 8.35
CA THR A 101 -5.19 7.10 9.20
C THR A 101 -4.76 5.92 8.34
N ALA A 102 -3.73 5.20 8.78
CA ALA A 102 -3.32 3.92 8.21
C ALA A 102 -3.81 2.78 9.11
N LEU A 103 -4.49 1.81 8.53
CA LEU A 103 -5.06 0.64 9.19
C LEU A 103 -4.43 -0.62 8.60
N ASP A 104 -4.26 -1.64 9.43
CA ASP A 104 -4.04 -3.00 8.94
C ASP A 104 -5.35 -3.49 8.32
N ALA A 105 -5.33 -3.94 7.05
CA ALA A 105 -6.54 -4.37 6.35
C ALA A 105 -6.99 -5.78 6.77
N GLU A 106 -6.12 -6.57 7.40
CA GLU A 106 -6.43 -7.94 7.80
C GLU A 106 -7.31 -7.99 9.06
N THR A 107 -7.05 -7.09 10.03
CA THR A 107 -7.56 -7.16 11.41
C THR A 107 -8.45 -6.01 11.83
#